data_AF-A0A9P7WYS8-F1
#
_entry.id   AF-A0A9P7WYS8-F1
#
_cell.length_a   1.000
_cell.length_b   1.000
_cell.length_c   1.000
_cell.angle_alpha   90.00
_cell.angle_beta   90.00
_cell.angle_gamma   90.00
#
_symmetry.space_group_name_H-M   'P 1'
#
loop_
_entity.id
_entity.type
_entity.pdbx_description
1 polymer ?
#
loop_
_entity_poly.entity_id
_entity_poly.type
_entity_poly.pdbx_seq_one_letter_code
_entity_poly.pdbx_strand_id
1 'polypeptide(L)'
;MSAQQLISILQASLSDLSNSLSSNSPADVTKTFATVQATYGALESAILPPDVHLYRTSMLFQISVALGVVVDVGLPEIVSAAAATGGQKDAAISSKALEKQTGVPWDKISELLRILCGRGIFQEVRPDVWAHTRHSRALDSGLSYEVIT
;
A
#
# COMPACT_ATOMS: atom_id res chain seq x y z
N MET A 1 -12.14 23.69 -13.04
CA MET A 1 -11.13 23.17 -13.99
C MET A 1 -11.75 22.01 -14.75
N SER A 2 -11.52 21.91 -16.05
CA SER A 2 -11.98 20.76 -16.83
C SER A 2 -11.08 19.54 -16.61
N ALA A 3 -11.59 18.33 -16.83
CA ALA A 3 -10.80 17.09 -16.72
C ALA A 3 -9.56 17.11 -17.65
N GLN A 4 -9.68 17.71 -18.84
CA GLN A 4 -8.56 17.89 -19.77
C GLN A 4 -7.45 18.79 -19.20
N GLN A 5 -7.82 19.85 -18.49
CA GLN A 5 -6.84 20.70 -17.80
C GLN A 5 -6.11 19.92 -16.70
N LEU A 6 -6.81 19.11 -15.91
CA LEU A 6 -6.20 18.28 -14.87
C LEU A 6 -5.26 17.21 -15.43
N ILE A 7 -5.63 16.56 -16.54
CA ILE A 7 -4.76 15.59 -17.23
C ILE A 7 -3.47 16.26 -17.71
N SER A 8 -3.57 17.45 -18.33
CA SER A 8 -2.38 18.18 -18.80
C SER A 8 -1.42 18.56 -17.67
N ILE A 9 -1.97 18.99 -16.52
CA ILE A 9 -1.17 19.34 -15.33
C ILE A 9 -0.51 18.09 -14.73
N LEU A 10 -1.22 16.96 -14.72
CA LEU A 10 -0.66 15.70 -14.23
C LEU A 10 0.49 15.23 -15.12
N GLN A 11 0.34 15.28 -16.45
CA GLN A 11 1.38 14.91 -17.40
C GLN A 11 2.62 15.81 -17.26
N ALA A 12 2.43 17.12 -17.12
CA ALA A 12 3.52 18.06 -16.88
C ALA A 12 4.23 17.76 -15.55
N SER A 13 3.48 17.59 -14.46
CA SER A 13 4.02 17.34 -13.12
C SER A 13 4.78 16.00 -13.03
N LEU A 14 4.33 14.97 -13.75
CA LEU A 14 5.03 13.68 -13.84
C LEU A 14 6.36 13.82 -14.60
N SER A 15 6.39 14.63 -15.66
CA SER A 15 7.63 14.92 -16.40
C SER A 15 8.62 15.67 -15.52
N ASP A 16 8.14 16.66 -14.76
CA ASP A 16 8.96 17.41 -13.78
C ASP A 16 9.45 16.52 -12.64
N LEU A 17 8.65 15.54 -12.20
CA LEU A 17 9.07 14.57 -11.18
C LEU A 17 10.24 13.71 -11.68
N SER A 18 10.15 13.22 -12.93
CA SER A 18 11.22 12.45 -13.56
C SER A 18 12.53 13.26 -13.64
N ASN A 19 12.43 14.55 -13.98
CA ASN A 19 13.58 15.44 -14.04
C ASN A 19 14.15 15.74 -12.63
N SER A 20 13.27 15.97 -11.65
CA SER A 20 13.65 16.27 -10.26
C SER A 20 14.36 15.09 -9.60
N LEU A 21 13.88 13.87 -9.80
CA LEU A 21 14.51 12.62 -9.32
C LEU A 21 15.94 12.44 -9.87
N SER A 22 16.23 12.99 -11.06
CA SER A 22 17.56 12.95 -11.68
C SER A 22 18.52 14.01 -11.12
N SER A 23 17.98 15.06 -10.48
CA SER A 23 18.74 16.23 -10.01
C SER A 23 19.19 16.16 -8.54
N ASN A 24 18.77 15.13 -7.78
CA ASN A 24 19.11 14.88 -6.37
C ASN A 24 18.84 16.05 -5.37
N SER A 25 17.98 17.02 -5.71
CA SER A 25 17.52 18.04 -4.76
C SER A 25 16.32 17.53 -3.95
N PRO A 26 16.47 17.22 -2.64
CA PRO A 26 15.41 16.61 -1.84
C PRO A 26 14.18 17.52 -1.69
N ALA A 27 14.40 18.84 -1.59
CA ALA A 27 13.32 19.83 -1.47
C ALA A 27 12.45 19.90 -2.73
N ASP A 28 13.07 19.83 -3.91
CA ASP A 28 12.36 19.85 -5.19
C ASP A 28 11.56 18.55 -5.40
N VAL A 29 12.10 17.39 -5.00
CA VAL A 29 11.39 16.11 -5.04
C VAL A 29 10.14 16.14 -4.16
N THR A 30 10.24 16.62 -2.91
CA THR A 30 9.07 16.71 -2.00
C THR A 30 7.99 17.62 -2.56
N LYS A 31 8.37 18.80 -3.09
CA LYS A 31 7.42 19.74 -3.68
C LYS A 31 6.71 19.15 -4.91
N THR A 32 7.46 18.49 -5.78
CA THR A 32 6.89 17.88 -6.98
C THR A 32 5.98 16.70 -6.63
N PHE A 33 6.36 15.87 -5.64
CA PHE A 33 5.50 14.81 -5.12
C PHE A 33 4.18 15.35 -4.58
N ALA A 34 4.22 16.40 -3.75
CA ALA A 34 3.03 17.05 -3.22
C ALA A 34 2.12 17.59 -4.35
N THR A 35 2.72 18.14 -5.41
CA THR A 35 1.99 18.66 -6.58
C THR A 35 1.31 17.53 -7.37
N VAL A 36 2.01 16.42 -7.59
CA VAL A 36 1.46 15.22 -8.24
C VAL A 36 0.29 14.65 -7.41
N GLN A 37 0.48 14.52 -6.10
CA GLN A 37 -0.56 14.01 -5.20
C GLN A 37 -1.80 14.91 -5.18
N ALA A 38 -1.62 16.25 -5.11
CA ALA A 38 -2.74 17.19 -5.14
C ALA A 38 -3.50 17.13 -6.48
N THR A 39 -2.77 17.01 -7.60
CA THR A 39 -3.38 16.92 -8.93
C THR A 39 -4.14 15.61 -9.12
N TYR A 40 -3.59 14.49 -8.62
CA TYR A 40 -4.29 13.20 -8.60
C TYR A 40 -5.59 13.27 -7.81
N GLY A 41 -5.58 13.85 -6.60
CA GLY A 41 -6.78 14.01 -5.78
C GLY A 41 -7.83 14.91 -6.45
N ALA A 42 -7.41 15.99 -7.11
CA ALA A 42 -8.31 16.84 -7.87
C ALA A 42 -8.93 16.12 -9.08
N LEU A 43 -8.16 15.27 -9.77
CA LEU A 43 -8.65 14.45 -10.87
C LEU A 43 -9.65 13.39 -10.37
N GLU A 44 -9.34 12.72 -9.27
CA GLU A 44 -10.26 11.75 -8.64
C GLU A 44 -11.60 12.41 -8.27
N SER A 45 -11.55 13.59 -7.62
CA SER A 45 -12.76 14.35 -7.28
C SER A 45 -13.54 14.87 -8.49
N ALA A 46 -12.90 15.07 -9.63
CA ALA A 46 -13.57 15.54 -10.85
C ALA A 46 -14.25 14.41 -11.63
N ILE A 47 -13.78 13.17 -11.48
CA ILE A 47 -14.28 12.00 -12.21
C ILE A 47 -15.34 11.24 -11.40
N LEU A 48 -15.18 11.16 -10.07
CA LEU A 48 -16.10 10.40 -9.24
C LEU A 48 -17.42 11.17 -9.02
N PRO A 49 -18.57 10.48 -9.15
CA PRO A 49 -19.83 11.01 -8.64
C PRO A 49 -19.73 11.38 -7.14
N PRO A 50 -20.38 12.47 -6.68
CA PRO A 50 -20.23 12.96 -5.31
C PRO A 50 -20.59 11.93 -4.23
N ASP A 51 -21.63 11.13 -4.46
CA ASP A 51 -22.10 10.06 -3.59
C ASP A 51 -21.06 8.93 -3.47
N VAL A 52 -20.46 8.51 -4.58
CA VAL A 52 -19.39 7.51 -4.60
C VAL A 52 -18.14 8.04 -3.88
N HIS A 53 -17.80 9.32 -4.09
CA HIS A 53 -16.65 9.95 -3.44
C HIS A 53 -16.82 10.01 -1.91
N LEU A 54 -17.99 10.44 -1.42
CA LEU A 54 -18.30 10.46 0.01
C LEU A 54 -18.31 9.05 0.60
N TYR A 55 -18.90 8.08 -0.10
CA TYR A 55 -18.90 6.69 0.33
C TYR A 55 -17.46 6.16 0.47
N ARG A 56 -16.62 6.30 -0.56
CA ARG A 56 -15.21 5.88 -0.51
C ARG A 56 -14.43 6.53 0.63
N THR A 57 -14.61 7.85 0.81
CA THR A 57 -13.96 8.61 1.87
C THR A 57 -14.38 8.11 3.25
N SER A 58 -15.68 7.86 3.44
CA SER A 58 -16.18 7.34 4.71
C SER A 58 -15.68 5.93 5.03
N MET A 59 -15.29 5.14 4.03
CA MET A 59 -14.75 3.78 4.23
C MET A 59 -13.23 3.76 4.52
N LEU A 60 -12.54 4.91 4.51
CA LEU A 60 -11.08 4.96 4.73
C LEU A 60 -10.67 4.43 6.13
N PHE A 61 -11.54 4.51 7.14
CA PHE A 61 -11.24 3.97 8.48
C PHE A 61 -10.95 2.46 8.46
N GLN A 62 -11.51 1.71 7.50
CA GLN A 62 -11.27 0.27 7.37
C GLN A 62 -9.78 -0.02 7.12
N ILE A 63 -9.07 0.88 6.45
CA ILE A 63 -7.63 0.77 6.23
C ILE A 63 -6.90 0.90 7.55
N SER A 64 -7.22 1.93 8.34
CA SER A 64 -6.58 2.18 9.63
C SER A 64 -6.81 1.03 10.59
N VAL A 65 -8.03 0.49 10.64
CA VAL A 65 -8.36 -0.69 11.44
C VAL A 65 -7.58 -1.91 10.96
N ALA A 66 -7.55 -2.16 9.65
CA ALA A 66 -6.80 -3.29 9.10
C ALA A 66 -5.29 -3.17 9.40
N LEU A 67 -4.71 -1.98 9.24
CA LEU A 67 -3.30 -1.72 9.57
C LEU A 67 -3.00 -1.92 11.06
N GLY A 68 -3.87 -1.44 11.95
CA GLY A 68 -3.71 -1.66 13.39
C GLY A 68 -3.71 -3.15 13.73
N VAL A 69 -4.71 -3.89 13.25
CA VAL A 69 -4.84 -5.32 13.53
C VAL A 69 -3.66 -6.12 12.97
N VAL A 70 -3.19 -5.88 11.73
CA VAL A 70 -2.04 -6.64 11.20
C VAL A 70 -0.77 -6.41 12.02
N VAL A 71 -0.56 -5.20 12.53
CA VAL A 71 0.59 -4.88 13.38
C VAL A 71 0.43 -5.52 14.76
N ASP A 72 -0.75 -5.41 15.38
CA ASP A 72 -1.01 -5.94 16.73
C ASP A 72 -0.83 -7.47 16.81
N VAL A 73 -1.13 -8.19 15.72
CA VAL A 73 -0.95 -9.65 15.64
C VAL A 73 0.43 -10.07 15.13
N GLY A 74 1.33 -9.13 14.84
CA GLY A 74 2.69 -9.40 14.34
C GLY A 74 2.72 -10.03 12.94
N LEU A 75 1.72 -9.72 12.10
CA LEU A 75 1.58 -10.31 10.77
C LEU A 75 2.78 -9.99 9.86
N PRO A 76 3.32 -8.75 9.82
CA PRO A 76 4.51 -8.43 9.02
C PRO A 76 5.70 -9.35 9.34
N GLU A 77 6.04 -9.48 10.62
CA GLU A 77 7.18 -10.30 11.07
C GLU A 77 6.98 -11.78 10.72
N ILE A 78 5.76 -12.28 10.86
CA ILE A 78 5.41 -13.67 10.50
C ILE A 78 5.60 -13.93 9.00
N VAL A 79 5.19 -12.99 8.15
CA VAL A 79 5.34 -13.11 6.70
C VAL A 79 6.83 -13.04 6.31
N SER A 80 7.61 -12.16 6.94
CA SER A 80 9.06 -12.10 6.77
C SER A 80 9.77 -13.39 7.22
N ALA A 81 9.38 -13.97 8.35
CA ALA A 81 9.96 -15.22 8.84
C ALA A 81 9.69 -16.40 7.87
N ALA A 82 8.50 -16.45 7.28
CA ALA A 82 8.17 -17.43 6.24
C ALA A 82 9.00 -17.23 4.97
N ALA A 83 9.27 -15.97 4.61
CA ALA A 83 10.14 -15.61 3.48
C ALA A 83 11.62 -15.96 3.71
N ALA A 84 12.07 -16.05 4.96
CA ALA A 84 13.43 -16.49 5.29
C ALA A 84 13.61 -18.01 5.15
N THR A 85 12.53 -18.80 5.22
CA THR A 85 12.57 -20.27 5.18
C THR A 85 12.27 -20.87 3.80
N GLY A 86 11.48 -20.18 2.97
CA GLY A 86 11.32 -20.50 1.55
C GLY A 86 12.16 -19.55 0.71
N GLY A 87 12.92 -20.04 -0.27
CA GLY A 87 13.73 -19.17 -1.14
C GLY A 87 12.92 -18.00 -1.73
N GLN A 88 13.60 -16.94 -2.16
CA GLN A 88 13.02 -15.62 -2.53
C GLN A 88 11.80 -15.61 -3.48
N LYS A 89 11.55 -16.71 -4.22
CA LYS A 89 10.38 -16.91 -5.10
C LYS A 89 9.14 -17.49 -4.41
N ASP A 90 9.30 -18.07 -3.22
CA ASP A 90 8.27 -18.74 -2.41
C ASP A 90 8.01 -18.03 -1.07
N ALA A 91 8.37 -16.74 -0.98
CA ALA A 91 8.24 -15.88 0.19
C ALA A 91 6.78 -15.48 0.48
N ALA A 92 5.91 -16.48 0.65
CA ALA A 92 4.50 -16.29 0.88
C ALA A 92 3.96 -17.31 1.89
N ILE A 93 2.95 -16.91 2.66
CA ILE A 93 2.38 -17.71 3.73
C ILE A 93 0.87 -17.84 3.56
N SER A 94 0.33 -19.04 3.80
CA SER A 94 -1.12 -19.29 3.72
C SER A 94 -1.87 -18.75 4.93
N SER A 95 -3.14 -18.36 4.76
CA SER A 95 -3.99 -17.93 5.89
C SER A 95 -4.11 -18.98 6.99
N LYS A 96 -4.11 -20.28 6.64
CA LYS A 96 -4.12 -21.37 7.63
C LYS A 96 -2.83 -21.45 8.44
N ALA A 97 -1.70 -21.09 7.85
CA ALA A 97 -0.42 -21.00 8.56
C ALA A 97 -0.38 -19.74 9.44
N LEU A 98 -0.96 -18.62 8.97
CA LEU A 98 -1.12 -17.41 9.77
C LEU A 98 -2.04 -17.63 10.97
N GLU A 99 -3.16 -18.35 10.81
CA GLU A 99 -4.07 -18.71 11.91
C GLU A 99 -3.35 -19.47 13.01
N LYS A 100 -2.48 -20.43 12.66
CA LYS A 100 -1.68 -21.18 13.64
C LYS A 100 -0.71 -20.31 14.45
N GLN A 101 -0.22 -19.22 13.86
CA GLN A 101 0.76 -18.34 14.50
C GLN A 101 0.11 -17.19 15.26
N THR A 102 -1.00 -16.65 14.75
CA THR A 102 -1.68 -15.47 15.30
C THR A 102 -2.87 -15.83 16.19
N GLY A 103 -3.44 -17.03 16.06
CA GLY A 103 -4.69 -17.42 16.69
C GLY A 103 -5.95 -16.78 16.09
N VAL A 104 -5.81 -15.95 15.05
CA VAL A 104 -6.94 -15.32 14.36
C VAL A 104 -7.48 -16.27 13.28
N PRO A 105 -8.81 -16.47 13.18
CA PRO A 105 -9.40 -17.32 12.15
C PRO A 105 -8.92 -16.95 10.73
N TRP A 106 -8.56 -17.96 9.95
CA TRP A 106 -7.92 -17.77 8.64
C TRP A 106 -8.77 -16.94 7.66
N ASP A 107 -10.10 -17.08 7.73
CA ASP A 107 -11.06 -16.36 6.90
C ASP A 107 -11.09 -14.87 7.24
N LYS A 108 -10.98 -14.53 8.53
CA LYS A 108 -10.88 -13.15 9.02
C LYS A 108 -9.55 -12.50 8.67
N ILE A 109 -8.45 -13.24 8.74
CA ILE A 109 -7.15 -12.75 8.25
C ILE A 109 -7.24 -12.47 6.75
N SER A 110 -7.80 -13.38 5.97
CA SER A 110 -7.95 -13.20 4.52
C SER A 110 -8.83 -11.99 4.17
N GLU A 111 -9.95 -11.81 4.86
CA GLU A 111 -10.84 -10.64 4.68
C GLU A 111 -10.08 -9.33 4.91
N LEU A 112 -9.30 -9.28 5.98
CA LEU A 112 -8.53 -8.11 6.38
C LEU A 112 -7.36 -7.83 5.43
N LEU A 113 -6.61 -8.86 5.03
CA LEU A 113 -5.51 -8.71 4.08
C LEU A 113 -6.01 -8.28 2.70
N ARG A 114 -7.21 -8.69 2.26
CA ARG A 114 -7.78 -8.23 0.98
C ARG A 114 -8.07 -6.73 0.96
N ILE A 115 -8.50 -6.14 2.09
CA ILE A 115 -8.66 -4.68 2.23
C ILE A 115 -7.33 -3.96 1.94
N LEU A 116 -6.22 -4.54 2.40
CA LEU A 116 -4.87 -4.01 2.23
C LEU A 116 -4.26 -4.34 0.85
N CYS A 117 -4.57 -5.50 0.27
CA CYS A 117 -4.18 -5.88 -1.09
C CYS A 117 -4.80 -4.94 -2.13
N GLY A 118 -6.05 -4.52 -1.95
CA GLY A 118 -6.70 -3.53 -2.81
C GLY A 118 -5.97 -2.17 -2.88
N ARG A 119 -4.99 -1.95 -2.01
CA ARG A 119 -4.14 -0.74 -1.94
C ARG A 119 -2.66 -1.03 -2.19
N GLY A 120 -2.33 -2.25 -2.58
CA GLY A 120 -0.94 -2.66 -2.83
C GLY A 120 -0.06 -2.66 -1.58
N ILE A 121 -0.65 -2.82 -0.39
CA ILE A 121 0.10 -2.92 0.87
C ILE A 121 0.61 -4.35 1.05
N PHE A 122 -0.27 -5.35 0.98
CA PHE A 122 0.11 -6.76 0.86
C PHE A 122 -0.20 -7.29 -0.54
N GLN A 123 0.24 -8.51 -0.84
CA GLN A 123 -0.05 -9.17 -2.10
C GLN A 123 -0.64 -10.56 -1.87
N GLU A 124 -1.78 -10.86 -2.49
CA GLU A 124 -2.32 -12.22 -2.62
C GLU A 124 -1.70 -12.86 -3.86
N VAL A 125 -0.74 -13.78 -3.68
CA VAL A 125 -0.04 -14.43 -4.80
C VAL A 125 -0.88 -15.56 -5.43
N ARG A 126 -1.76 -16.15 -4.63
CA ARG A 126 -2.82 -17.09 -4.99
C ARG A 126 -3.86 -17.09 -3.86
N PRO A 127 -5.07 -17.65 -4.06
CA PRO A 127 -6.13 -17.60 -3.04
C PRO A 127 -5.64 -17.99 -1.65
N ASP A 128 -5.83 -17.09 -0.68
CA ASP A 128 -5.46 -17.25 0.73
C ASP A 128 -3.95 -17.48 0.98
N VAL A 129 -3.09 -16.96 0.12
CA VAL A 129 -1.63 -16.99 0.26
C VAL A 129 -1.04 -15.60 0.03
N TRP A 130 -0.30 -15.13 1.02
CA TRP A 130 0.06 -13.72 1.17
C TRP A 130 1.56 -13.52 1.18
N ALA A 131 2.00 -12.46 0.50
CA ALA A 131 3.37 -12.04 0.45
C ALA A 131 3.50 -10.55 0.78
N HIS A 132 4.72 -10.16 1.16
CA HIS A 132 5.07 -8.77 1.31
C HIS A 132 5.10 -8.02 -0.02
N THR A 133 4.72 -6.75 0.01
CA THR A 133 5.13 -5.77 -1.00
C THR A 133 6.21 -4.87 -0.41
N ARG A 134 6.72 -3.91 -1.18
CA ARG A 134 7.58 -2.85 -0.65
C ARG A 134 6.93 -2.07 0.51
N HIS A 135 5.60 -1.87 0.49
CA HIS A 135 4.93 -1.06 1.49
C HIS A 135 4.71 -1.83 2.79
N SER A 136 4.28 -3.10 2.73
CA SER A 136 4.10 -3.89 3.96
C SER A 136 5.42 -4.28 4.62
N ARG A 137 6.55 -4.30 3.89
CA ARG A 137 7.87 -4.45 4.51
C ARG A 137 8.20 -3.32 5.48
N ALA A 138 7.68 -2.11 5.23
CA ALA A 138 7.86 -0.99 6.15
C ALA A 138 7.11 -1.16 7.49
N LEU A 139 6.22 -2.15 7.59
CA LEU A 139 5.51 -2.47 8.83
C LEU A 139 6.27 -3.47 9.71
N ASP A 140 7.29 -4.14 9.17
CA ASP A 140 8.11 -5.10 9.92
C ASP A 140 9.09 -4.35 10.82
N SER A 141 8.86 -4.44 12.13
CA SER A 141 9.66 -3.75 13.14
C SER A 141 11.08 -4.29 13.29
N GLY A 142 11.36 -5.48 12.73
CA GLY A 142 12.68 -6.10 12.72
C GLY A 142 13.56 -5.64 11.55
N LEU A 143 13.02 -4.92 10.56
CA LEU A 143 13.78 -4.43 9.42
C LEU A 143 14.32 -3.01 9.65
N SER A 144 15.60 -2.81 9.35
CA SER A 144 16.16 -1.45 9.31
C SER A 144 15.62 -0.68 8.10
N TYR A 145 15.55 0.66 8.21
CA TYR A 145 15.08 1.52 7.13
C TYR A 145 15.81 1.28 5.80
N GLU A 146 17.13 1.04 5.87
CA GLU A 146 17.99 0.77 4.70
C GLU A 146 17.64 -0.55 3.97
N VAL A 147 16.97 -1.50 4.65
CA VAL A 147 16.53 -2.77 4.06
C VAL A 147 15.14 -2.65 3.43
N ILE A 148 14.36 -1.64 3.84
CA ILE A 148 12.99 -1.39 3.39
C ILE A 148 12.98 -0.59 2.08
N THR A 149 13.90 0.39 1.94
CA THR A 149 14.05 1.27 0.77
C THR A 149 14.90 0.67 -0.32
#